data_AF-B6IXW5-F1
#
_entry.id   AF-B6IXW5-F1
#
_cell.length_a   1.000
_cell.length_b   1.000
_cell.length_c   1.000
_cell.angle_alpha   90.00
_cell.angle_beta   90.00
_cell.angle_gamma   90.00
#
_symmetry.space_group_name_H-M   'P 1'
#
loop_
_entity.id
_entity.type
_entity.pdbx_description
1 polymer ?
#
loop_
_entity_poly.entity_id
_entity_poly.type
_entity_poly.pdbx_seq_one_letter_code
_entity_poly.pdbx_strand_id
1 'polypeptide(L)'
;MSASAPVSNPQVGVIQGRPSTFAERGVCVPFTTPILAQARIRMDAQERLECLLPGFSGGKGTYVFGWKALPEVIRITLHDRALHREILETKANAPDTIRLCSLQVAARGFAGLAAAAQARQALALDRDYTVLTNYVFVLELLKLVGTRAPDLLRAGLDSEAMRQKAKAALTRVAEGFGMVPDTLYGRVEELSTLLTPLGLPQAPQPGRLRQLMHRLEWFRDDVAAWAVTEATEAESLARFMAECADQTLTIAAARLARVDPLLGRLRPVVTGEEKTLREVRSGVTSLSWLLDGWDYICQHWEDSRAQSDDVQRLAMCELFRIAPIIPVQELAANENFDMDDLRRVQRRWVRANQDWRTGGLDYDAIRRIETVKAKLA
;
A
#
# COMPACT_ATOMS: atom_id res chain seq x y z
N MET A 1 -15.13 33.51 -40.26
CA MET A 1 -15.67 32.17 -39.92
C MET A 1 -14.49 31.25 -39.70
N SER A 2 -14.02 31.15 -38.46
CA SER A 2 -12.89 30.29 -38.10
C SER A 2 -13.43 28.88 -37.84
N ALA A 3 -12.95 27.92 -38.62
CA ALA A 3 -13.25 26.51 -38.44
C ALA A 3 -12.51 25.99 -37.20
N SER A 4 -13.28 25.50 -36.22
CA SER A 4 -12.76 24.81 -35.04
C SER A 4 -12.04 23.53 -35.45
N ALA A 5 -10.80 23.37 -34.99
CA ALA A 5 -10.04 22.13 -35.11
C ALA A 5 -10.75 20.99 -34.35
N PRO A 6 -10.69 19.74 -34.83
CA PRO A 6 -11.26 18.60 -34.13
C PRO A 6 -10.49 18.36 -32.83
N VAL A 7 -11.21 18.35 -31.71
CA VAL A 7 -10.70 17.92 -30.40
C VAL A 7 -10.25 16.47 -30.55
N SER A 8 -8.95 16.22 -30.39
CA SER A 8 -8.36 14.89 -30.38
C SER A 8 -9.01 14.06 -29.28
N ASN A 9 -9.72 13.00 -29.67
CA ASN A 9 -10.36 12.06 -28.76
C ASN A 9 -9.29 11.44 -27.83
N PRO A 10 -9.48 11.40 -26.50
CA PRO A 10 -8.52 10.75 -25.61
C PRO A 10 -8.36 9.29 -26.03
N GLN A 11 -7.12 8.86 -26.28
CA GLN A 11 -6.82 7.48 -26.67
C GLN A 11 -7.19 6.55 -25.51
N VAL A 12 -8.28 5.81 -25.66
CA VAL A 12 -8.73 4.79 -24.71
C VAL A 12 -8.25 3.43 -25.23
N GLY A 13 -7.38 2.78 -24.46
CA GLY A 13 -6.94 1.41 -24.73
C GLY A 13 -7.76 0.38 -23.94
N VAL A 14 -7.85 -0.86 -24.41
CA VAL A 14 -8.40 -1.99 -23.64
C VAL A 14 -7.37 -3.11 -23.58
N ILE A 15 -7.00 -3.52 -22.37
CA ILE A 15 -6.07 -4.63 -22.14
C ILE A 15 -6.84 -5.86 -21.68
N GLN A 16 -6.47 -7.02 -22.23
CA GLN A 16 -6.98 -8.33 -21.83
C GLN A 16 -5.85 -9.17 -21.24
N GLY A 17 -6.00 -9.65 -20.00
CA GLY A 17 -5.03 -10.55 -19.36
C GLY A 17 -4.65 -10.14 -17.92
N ARG A 18 -3.97 -11.06 -17.22
CA ARG A 18 -3.39 -10.83 -15.88
C ARG A 18 -2.07 -10.07 -16.03
N PRO A 19 -1.76 -9.10 -15.16
CA PRO A 19 -0.46 -8.43 -15.18
C PRO A 19 0.67 -9.43 -14.83
N SER A 20 1.77 -9.34 -15.56
CA SER A 20 2.96 -10.16 -15.34
C SER A 20 3.75 -9.67 -14.13
N THR A 21 3.82 -8.35 -13.97
CA THR A 21 4.59 -7.65 -12.92
C THR A 21 3.72 -6.72 -12.06
N PHE A 22 4.23 -6.28 -10.92
CA PHE A 22 3.56 -5.24 -10.13
C PHE A 22 3.43 -3.91 -10.88
N ALA A 23 4.45 -3.54 -11.67
CA ALA A 23 4.42 -2.33 -12.49
C ALA A 23 3.29 -2.38 -13.53
N GLU A 24 3.09 -3.54 -14.18
CA GLU A 24 1.97 -3.74 -15.11
C GLU A 24 0.61 -3.72 -14.41
N ARG A 25 0.52 -4.22 -13.17
CA ARG A 25 -0.73 -4.18 -12.39
C ARG A 25 -1.12 -2.76 -12.00
N GLY A 26 -0.12 -1.93 -11.69
CA GLY A 26 -0.31 -0.58 -11.17
C GLY A 26 -0.70 -0.52 -9.68
N VAL A 27 -0.64 0.70 -9.17
CA VAL A 27 -0.91 1.08 -7.77
C VAL A 27 -2.36 1.47 -7.60
N CYS A 28 -3.01 1.02 -6.53
CA CYS A 28 -4.36 1.45 -6.17
C CYS A 28 -4.40 2.95 -5.85
N VAL A 29 -5.35 3.68 -6.43
CA VAL A 29 -5.58 5.09 -6.11
C VAL A 29 -6.85 5.22 -5.26
N PRO A 30 -6.79 5.83 -4.06
CA PRO A 30 -7.92 5.89 -3.15
C PRO A 30 -8.93 6.99 -3.54
N PHE A 31 -9.50 6.92 -4.74
CA PHE A 31 -10.55 7.85 -5.18
C PHE A 31 -11.89 7.69 -4.46
N THR A 32 -12.55 8.79 -4.15
CA THR A 32 -13.89 8.84 -3.55
C THR A 32 -15.02 8.72 -4.57
N THR A 33 -14.72 8.99 -5.84
CA THR A 33 -15.65 8.85 -6.96
C THR A 33 -15.95 7.35 -7.19
N PRO A 34 -17.21 6.89 -7.12
CA PRO A 34 -17.53 5.46 -7.11
C PRO A 34 -17.02 4.68 -8.32
N ILE A 35 -17.12 5.25 -9.53
CA ILE A 35 -16.63 4.60 -10.77
C ILE A 35 -15.10 4.45 -10.79
N LEU A 36 -14.38 5.20 -9.95
CA LEU A 36 -12.93 5.15 -9.81
C LEU A 36 -12.48 4.37 -8.57
N ALA A 37 -13.38 3.75 -7.82
CA ALA A 37 -13.03 3.02 -6.60
C ALA A 37 -12.00 1.89 -6.85
N GLN A 38 -11.96 1.35 -8.07
CA GLN A 38 -11.05 0.30 -8.54
C GLN A 38 -9.86 0.82 -9.35
N ALA A 39 -9.71 2.14 -9.45
CA ALA A 39 -8.70 2.70 -10.31
C ALA A 39 -7.31 2.34 -9.83
N ARG A 40 -6.50 1.85 -10.77
CA ARG A 40 -5.07 1.71 -10.58
C ARG A 40 -4.34 2.68 -11.50
N ILE A 41 -3.12 3.06 -11.14
CA ILE A 41 -2.25 3.83 -12.02
C ILE A 41 -0.93 3.12 -12.24
N ARG A 42 -0.34 3.33 -13.40
CA ARG A 42 1.02 2.88 -13.69
C ARG A 42 1.70 3.83 -14.68
N MET A 43 2.99 3.59 -14.89
CA MET A 43 3.76 4.24 -15.94
C MET A 43 3.64 3.42 -17.23
N ASP A 44 3.39 4.10 -18.35
CA ASP A 44 3.53 3.51 -19.68
C ASP A 44 5.00 3.38 -20.09
N ALA A 45 5.25 2.81 -21.28
CA ALA A 45 6.61 2.64 -21.81
C ALA A 45 7.34 3.97 -22.08
N GLN A 46 6.62 5.10 -22.11
CA GLN A 46 7.15 6.45 -22.29
C GLN A 46 7.22 7.23 -20.98
N GLU A 47 7.15 6.53 -19.83
CA GLU A 47 7.16 7.12 -18.49
C GLU A 47 6.04 8.14 -18.24
N ARG A 48 4.87 7.94 -18.86
CA ARG A 48 3.68 8.75 -18.62
C ARG A 48 2.70 7.97 -17.75
N LEU A 49 2.05 8.69 -16.84
CA LEU A 49 1.00 8.10 -16.00
C LEU A 49 -0.23 7.75 -16.85
N GLU A 50 -0.72 6.53 -16.66
CA GLU A 50 -2.00 6.06 -17.17
C GLU A 50 -2.85 5.47 -16.05
N CYS A 51 -4.16 5.62 -16.18
CA CYS A 51 -5.17 5.09 -15.28
C CYS A 51 -5.80 3.84 -15.87
N LEU A 52 -5.83 2.78 -15.07
CA LEU A 52 -6.43 1.50 -15.35
C LEU A 52 -7.79 1.42 -14.65
N LEU A 53 -8.86 1.23 -15.43
CA LEU A 53 -10.22 1.07 -14.94
C LEU A 53 -10.79 -0.28 -15.39
N PRO A 54 -10.77 -1.30 -14.52
CA PRO A 54 -11.41 -2.59 -14.78
C PRO A 54 -12.91 -2.42 -14.99
N GLY A 55 -13.47 -3.04 -16.04
CA GLY A 55 -14.91 -3.10 -16.25
C GLY A 55 -15.60 -1.74 -16.51
N PHE A 56 -14.84 -0.71 -16.88
CA PHE A 56 -15.38 0.58 -17.28
C PHE A 56 -16.36 0.37 -18.45
N SER A 57 -17.54 0.97 -18.39
CA SER A 57 -18.61 0.77 -19.39
C SER A 57 -19.15 -0.66 -19.58
N GLY A 58 -18.85 -1.63 -18.70
CA GLY A 58 -19.38 -3.00 -18.79
C GLY A 58 -18.82 -3.89 -19.85
N GLY A 59 -17.83 -3.39 -20.57
CA GLY A 59 -17.09 -4.18 -21.52
C GLY A 59 -16.16 -5.15 -20.80
N LYS A 60 -15.73 -6.17 -21.53
CA LYS A 60 -14.66 -7.06 -21.09
C LYS A 60 -13.32 -6.32 -21.14
N GLY A 61 -12.61 -6.27 -20.03
CA GLY A 61 -11.22 -5.82 -19.98
C GLY A 61 -10.97 -4.61 -19.08
N THR A 62 -9.70 -4.22 -19.02
CA THR A 62 -9.24 -3.04 -18.28
C THR A 62 -9.06 -1.89 -19.26
N TYR A 63 -9.81 -0.82 -19.04
CA TYR A 63 -9.71 0.40 -19.84
C TYR A 63 -8.53 1.23 -19.39
N VAL A 64 -7.81 1.81 -20.34
CA VAL A 64 -6.62 2.58 -20.10
C VAL A 64 -6.86 4.01 -20.56
N PHE A 65 -6.74 4.95 -19.63
CA PHE A 65 -6.86 6.38 -19.88
C PHE A 65 -5.52 7.05 -19.60
N GLY A 66 -5.09 7.97 -20.48
CA GLY A 66 -4.00 8.87 -20.12
C GLY A 66 -4.38 9.67 -18.87
N TRP A 67 -3.49 9.76 -17.88
CA TRP A 67 -3.82 10.36 -16.57
C TRP A 67 -4.41 11.77 -16.71
N LYS A 68 -3.86 12.59 -17.62
CA LYS A 68 -4.33 13.96 -17.86
C LYS A 68 -5.77 14.04 -18.39
N ALA A 69 -6.22 13.03 -19.12
CA ALA A 69 -7.56 13.00 -19.72
C ALA A 69 -8.65 12.52 -18.74
N LEU A 70 -8.27 11.92 -17.61
CA LEU A 70 -9.21 11.31 -16.66
C LEU A 70 -10.33 12.29 -16.22
N PRO A 71 -10.04 13.55 -15.82
CA PRO A 71 -11.08 14.49 -15.39
C PRO A 71 -11.96 15.03 -16.52
N GLU A 72 -11.54 14.87 -17.78
CA GLU A 72 -12.31 15.27 -18.96
C GLU A 72 -13.36 14.21 -19.32
N VAL A 73 -13.04 12.94 -19.06
CA VAL A 73 -13.90 11.79 -19.37
C VAL A 73 -14.85 11.47 -18.21
N ILE A 74 -14.41 11.66 -16.97
CA ILE A 74 -15.16 11.27 -15.77
C ILE A 74 -15.35 12.48 -14.86
N ARG A 75 -16.60 12.73 -14.46
CA ARG A 75 -16.90 13.70 -13.41
C ARG A 75 -16.43 13.16 -12.07
N ILE A 76 -15.38 13.76 -11.53
CA ILE A 76 -14.74 13.38 -10.27
C ILE A 76 -15.02 14.39 -9.17
N THR A 77 -14.98 13.94 -7.91
CA THR A 77 -15.19 14.79 -6.72
C THR A 77 -14.09 15.85 -6.59
N LEU A 78 -14.33 16.90 -5.78
CA LEU A 78 -13.32 17.92 -5.51
C LEU A 78 -12.05 17.33 -4.87
N HIS A 79 -12.24 16.40 -3.93
CA HIS A 79 -11.14 15.64 -3.32
C HIS A 79 -10.31 14.91 -4.37
N ASP A 80 -10.97 14.20 -5.29
CA ASP A 80 -10.29 13.39 -6.30
C ASP A 80 -9.59 14.25 -7.35
N ARG A 81 -10.10 15.46 -7.65
CA ARG A 81 -9.38 16.44 -8.48
C ARG A 81 -8.10 16.92 -7.81
N ALA A 82 -8.12 17.13 -6.50
CA ALA A 82 -6.93 17.50 -5.75
C ALA A 82 -5.92 16.35 -5.70
N LEU A 83 -6.38 15.11 -5.49
CA LEU A 83 -5.54 13.90 -5.53
C LEU A 83 -4.92 13.67 -6.90
N HIS A 84 -5.72 13.84 -7.96
CA HIS A 84 -5.27 13.74 -9.34
C HIS A 84 -4.08 14.67 -9.64
N ARG A 85 -4.20 15.93 -9.20
CA ARG A 85 -3.15 16.95 -9.36
C ARG A 85 -1.91 16.63 -8.53
N GLU A 86 -2.09 16.27 -7.26
CA GLU A 86 -0.99 15.96 -6.35
C GLU A 86 -0.11 14.82 -6.89
N ILE A 87 -0.74 13.74 -7.38
CA ILE A 87 -0.03 12.59 -7.97
C ILE A 87 0.75 13.01 -9.22
N LEU A 88 0.17 13.88 -10.05
CA LEU A 88 0.84 14.36 -11.26
C LEU A 88 2.05 15.25 -10.94
N GLU A 89 1.93 16.14 -9.96
CA GLU A 89 3.00 17.08 -9.56
C GLU A 89 4.16 16.36 -8.86
N THR A 90 3.85 15.42 -7.97
CA THR A 90 4.85 14.61 -7.25
C THR A 90 5.41 13.45 -8.07
N LYS A 91 4.80 13.14 -9.23
CA LYS A 91 5.09 11.96 -10.06
C LYS A 91 4.99 10.65 -9.26
N ALA A 92 4.05 10.58 -8.32
CA ALA A 92 3.85 9.39 -7.50
C ALA A 92 3.41 8.19 -8.36
N ASN A 93 4.09 7.06 -8.20
CA ASN A 93 3.89 5.85 -8.99
C ASN A 93 4.13 4.55 -8.19
N ALA A 94 4.24 4.65 -6.86
CA ALA A 94 4.45 3.53 -5.95
C ALA A 94 3.45 3.60 -4.79
N PRO A 95 3.11 2.47 -4.12
CA PRO A 95 2.11 2.47 -3.05
C PRO A 95 2.40 3.48 -1.93
N ASP A 96 3.64 3.57 -1.48
CA ASP A 96 4.05 4.56 -0.45
C ASP A 96 3.83 6.01 -0.89
N THR A 97 4.22 6.34 -2.13
CA THR A 97 4.11 7.71 -2.64
C THR A 97 2.66 8.10 -2.93
N ILE A 98 1.83 7.15 -3.38
CA ILE A 98 0.39 7.34 -3.56
C ILE A 98 -0.33 7.50 -2.22
N ARG A 99 0.02 6.70 -1.22
CA ARG A 99 -0.50 6.87 0.15
C ARG A 99 -0.17 8.27 0.67
N LEU A 100 1.07 8.71 0.52
CA LEU A 100 1.49 10.04 0.97
C LEU A 100 0.69 11.16 0.28
N CYS A 101 0.51 11.08 -1.04
CA CYS A 101 -0.33 12.05 -1.79
C CYS A 101 -1.77 12.05 -1.26
N SER A 102 -2.35 10.86 -1.03
CA SER A 102 -3.69 10.72 -0.48
C SER A 102 -3.84 11.39 0.88
N LEU A 103 -2.91 11.13 1.80
CA LEU A 103 -2.93 11.74 3.13
C LEU A 103 -2.77 13.26 3.08
N GLN A 104 -1.84 13.76 2.26
CA GLN A 104 -1.62 15.19 2.10
C GLN A 104 -2.86 15.90 1.55
N VAL A 105 -3.57 15.29 0.62
CA VAL A 105 -4.80 15.83 0.05
C VAL A 105 -5.96 15.75 1.04
N ALA A 106 -6.13 14.62 1.72
CA ALA A 106 -7.15 14.46 2.75
C ALA A 106 -6.97 15.47 3.90
N ALA A 107 -5.72 15.72 4.31
CA ALA A 107 -5.37 16.70 5.35
C ALA A 107 -5.81 18.15 5.01
N ARG A 108 -6.03 18.48 3.73
CA ARG A 108 -6.55 19.78 3.28
C ARG A 108 -8.06 19.94 3.51
N GLY A 109 -8.79 18.86 3.84
CA GLY A 109 -10.20 18.91 4.22
C GLY A 109 -11.22 18.83 3.09
N PHE A 110 -10.80 18.46 1.87
CA PHE A 110 -11.73 18.29 0.75
C PHE A 110 -12.75 17.15 0.94
N ALA A 111 -12.44 16.17 1.80
CA ALA A 111 -13.33 15.07 2.19
C ALA A 111 -13.96 15.28 3.59
N GLY A 112 -13.96 16.51 4.11
CA GLY A 112 -14.52 16.85 5.42
C GLY A 112 -13.50 16.92 6.57
N LEU A 113 -13.94 17.48 7.70
CA LEU A 113 -13.09 17.77 8.86
C LEU A 113 -12.57 16.50 9.56
N ALA A 114 -13.40 15.47 9.65
CA ALA A 114 -13.01 14.19 10.28
C ALA A 114 -11.88 13.51 9.50
N ALA A 115 -12.04 13.37 8.18
CA ALA A 115 -11.01 12.84 7.28
C ALA A 115 -9.72 13.66 7.34
N ALA A 116 -9.82 15.00 7.44
CA ALA A 116 -8.66 15.87 7.56
C ALA A 116 -7.90 15.71 8.89
N ALA A 117 -8.62 15.44 9.98
CA ALA A 117 -8.02 15.21 11.29
C ALA A 117 -7.29 13.86 11.31
N GLN A 118 -7.93 12.80 10.79
CA GLN A 118 -7.34 11.47 10.65
C GLN A 118 -6.08 11.49 9.80
N ALA A 119 -6.15 12.10 8.60
CA ALA A 119 -4.99 12.23 7.72
C ALA A 119 -3.81 12.97 8.37
N ARG A 120 -4.09 14.03 9.15
CA ARG A 120 -3.04 14.74 9.91
C ARG A 120 -2.46 13.89 11.03
N GLN A 121 -3.30 13.09 11.68
CA GLN A 121 -2.86 12.15 12.71
C GLN A 121 -1.96 11.06 12.12
N ALA A 122 -2.32 10.42 11.00
CA ALA A 122 -1.43 9.41 10.42
C ALA A 122 -0.14 10.01 9.88
N LEU A 123 -0.16 11.22 9.29
CA LEU A 123 1.08 11.91 8.91
C LEU A 123 1.97 12.21 10.13
N ALA A 124 1.39 12.53 11.28
CA ALA A 124 2.13 12.72 12.52
C ALA A 124 2.69 11.39 13.04
N LEU A 125 1.87 10.33 13.06
CA LEU A 125 2.29 8.99 13.45
C LEU A 125 3.43 8.47 12.56
N ASP A 126 3.36 8.66 11.24
CA ASP A 126 4.43 8.28 10.30
C ASP A 126 5.75 8.97 10.66
N ARG A 127 5.70 10.25 11.05
CA ARG A 127 6.89 11.01 11.49
C ARG A 127 7.42 10.44 12.80
N ASP A 128 6.55 10.21 13.78
CA ASP A 128 6.92 9.65 15.08
C ASP A 128 7.51 8.24 14.93
N TYR A 129 6.95 7.41 14.05
CA TYR A 129 7.48 6.09 13.71
C TYR A 129 8.83 6.15 13.00
N THR A 130 9.05 7.15 12.14
CA THR A 130 10.36 7.36 11.51
C THR A 130 11.41 7.71 12.56
N VAL A 131 11.08 8.60 13.50
CA VAL A 131 11.95 8.98 14.62
C VAL A 131 12.24 7.78 15.52
N LEU A 132 11.21 6.99 15.86
CA LEU A 132 11.36 5.78 16.65
C LEU A 132 12.23 4.73 15.94
N THR A 133 12.01 4.51 14.64
CA THR A 133 12.78 3.57 13.83
C THR A 133 14.25 3.99 13.79
N ASN A 134 14.53 5.27 13.55
CA ASN A 134 15.89 5.82 13.60
C ASN A 134 16.51 5.62 14.98
N TYR A 135 15.79 5.95 16.05
CA TYR A 135 16.27 5.78 17.42
C TYR A 135 16.63 4.31 17.73
N VAL A 136 15.73 3.36 17.43
CA VAL A 136 15.99 1.92 17.62
C VAL A 136 17.17 1.49 16.76
N PHE A 137 17.25 1.95 15.51
CA PHE A 137 18.35 1.61 14.60
C PHE A 137 19.70 2.05 15.15
N VAL A 138 19.79 3.29 15.66
CA VAL A 138 20.98 3.81 16.33
C VAL A 138 21.31 2.99 17.57
N LEU A 139 20.33 2.64 18.41
CA LEU A 139 20.58 1.80 19.59
C LEU A 139 21.14 0.43 19.21
N GLU A 140 20.61 -0.22 18.17
CA GLU A 140 21.12 -1.50 17.70
C GLU A 140 22.55 -1.37 17.13
N LEU A 141 22.87 -0.29 16.42
CA LEU A 141 24.22 0.01 15.97
C LEU A 141 25.21 0.17 17.14
N LEU A 142 24.78 0.82 18.23
CA LEU A 142 25.63 1.02 19.41
C LEU A 142 25.92 -0.28 20.16
N LYS A 143 24.99 -1.23 20.15
CA LYS A 143 25.21 -2.58 20.70
C LYS A 143 26.32 -3.31 19.94
N LEU A 144 26.46 -3.09 18.63
CA LEU A 144 27.50 -3.74 17.80
C LEU A 144 28.93 -3.31 18.18
N VAL A 145 29.11 -2.13 18.76
CA VAL A 145 30.40 -1.63 19.29
C VAL A 145 30.51 -1.75 20.81
N GLY A 146 29.67 -2.57 21.44
CA GLY A 146 29.73 -2.87 22.87
C GLY A 146 29.23 -1.74 23.79
N THR A 147 28.56 -0.71 23.25
CA THR A 147 27.95 0.35 24.06
C THR A 147 26.55 -0.06 24.49
N ARG A 148 26.26 -0.09 25.80
CA ARG A 148 24.96 -0.52 26.31
C ARG A 148 23.98 0.67 26.36
N ALA A 149 22.72 0.45 25.96
CA ALA A 149 21.66 1.46 25.96
C ALA A 149 21.43 2.20 27.31
N PRO A 150 21.63 1.58 28.50
CA PRO A 150 21.51 2.28 29.79
C PRO A 150 22.51 3.43 29.97
N ASP A 151 23.66 3.40 29.30
CA ASP A 151 24.69 4.45 29.40
C ASP A 151 24.27 5.74 28.68
N LEU A 152 23.33 5.63 27.74
CA LEU A 152 22.75 6.75 26.99
C LEU A 152 21.51 7.33 27.70
N LEU A 153 20.64 6.46 28.21
CA LEU A 153 19.38 6.86 28.86
C LEU A 153 19.59 7.55 30.23
N ARG A 154 20.70 7.27 30.92
CA ARG A 154 21.10 7.99 32.14
C ARG A 154 21.37 9.49 31.92
N ALA A 155 21.48 9.94 30.68
CA ALA A 155 21.80 11.34 30.35
C ALA A 155 20.58 12.29 30.29
N GLY A 156 19.36 11.80 30.54
CA GLY A 156 18.13 12.59 30.44
C GLY A 156 17.70 12.83 28.99
N LEU A 157 16.39 12.73 28.73
CA LEU A 157 15.79 12.65 27.38
C LEU A 157 15.82 13.96 26.57
N ASP A 158 16.17 15.10 27.18
CA ASP A 158 16.02 16.45 26.57
C ASP A 158 17.32 17.26 26.45
N SER A 159 18.51 16.64 26.61
CA SER A 159 19.76 17.41 26.66
C SER A 159 20.53 17.46 25.34
N GLU A 160 21.11 18.63 25.04
CA GLU A 160 22.17 18.80 24.03
C GLU A 160 23.36 17.85 24.26
N ALA A 161 23.57 17.45 25.52
CA ALA A 161 24.53 16.42 25.92
C ALA A 161 24.16 15.01 25.41
N MET A 162 22.88 14.65 25.28
CA MET A 162 22.46 13.38 24.66
C MET A 162 22.76 13.39 23.16
N ARG A 163 22.50 14.50 22.46
CA ARG A 163 22.86 14.67 21.05
C ARG A 163 24.36 14.55 20.83
N GLN A 164 25.18 15.18 21.67
CA GLN A 164 26.64 15.02 21.61
C GLN A 164 27.10 13.58 21.91
N LYS A 165 26.50 12.90 22.89
CA LYS A 165 26.82 11.50 23.20
C LYS A 165 26.40 10.55 22.08
N ALA A 166 25.22 10.72 21.50
CA ALA A 166 24.77 9.97 20.34
C ALA A 166 25.69 10.21 19.14
N LYS A 167 26.12 11.47 18.94
CA LYS A 167 27.08 11.82 17.89
C LYS A 167 28.43 11.10 18.10
N ALA A 168 29.03 11.23 19.28
CA ALA A 168 30.28 10.56 19.62
C ALA A 168 30.19 9.03 19.59
N ALA A 169 29.03 8.46 19.92
CA ALA A 169 28.80 7.02 19.87
C ALA A 169 28.65 6.53 18.42
N LEU A 170 27.98 7.29 17.55
CA LEU A 170 27.93 7.02 16.11
C LEU A 170 29.29 7.22 15.42
N THR A 171 30.11 8.18 15.85
CA THR A 171 31.52 8.27 15.40
C THR A 171 32.29 7.00 15.69
N ARG A 172 32.16 6.43 16.90
CA ARG A 172 32.79 5.14 17.26
C ARG A 172 32.25 3.97 16.43
N VAL A 173 30.96 3.98 16.09
CA VAL A 173 30.38 2.98 15.16
C VAL A 173 31.00 3.13 13.78
N ALA A 174 31.12 4.35 13.28
CA ALA A 174 31.72 4.63 11.98
C ALA A 174 33.17 4.13 11.93
N GLU A 175 33.97 4.43 12.96
CA GLU A 175 35.33 3.90 13.12
C GLU A 175 35.36 2.37 13.15
N GLY A 176 34.50 1.73 13.94
CA GLY A 176 34.40 0.28 14.03
C GLY A 176 33.98 -0.41 12.71
N PHE A 177 33.32 0.33 11.82
CA PHE A 177 32.93 -0.15 10.49
C PHE A 177 33.88 0.32 9.38
N GLY A 178 34.90 1.13 9.69
CA GLY A 178 35.80 1.71 8.69
C GLY A 178 35.14 2.73 7.77
N MET A 179 34.13 3.46 8.28
CA MET A 179 33.34 4.44 7.53
C MET A 179 33.61 5.86 8.01
N VAL A 180 33.40 6.85 7.13
CA VAL A 180 33.34 8.26 7.52
C VAL A 180 32.04 8.52 8.29
N PRO A 181 32.05 9.25 9.42
CA PRO A 181 30.86 9.51 10.23
C PRO A 181 29.69 10.10 9.44
N ASP A 182 29.93 11.11 8.60
CA ASP A 182 28.88 11.75 7.77
C ASP A 182 28.22 10.76 6.81
N THR A 183 28.99 9.83 6.23
CA THR A 183 28.46 8.74 5.40
C THR A 183 27.58 7.79 6.20
N LEU A 184 27.96 7.48 7.45
CA LEU A 184 27.15 6.66 8.35
C LEU A 184 25.83 7.37 8.69
N TYR A 185 25.85 8.67 9.01
CA TYR A 185 24.64 9.44 9.32
C TYR A 185 23.66 9.45 8.14
N GLY A 186 24.13 9.79 6.94
CA GLY A 186 23.29 9.80 5.74
C GLY A 186 22.71 8.41 5.44
N ARG A 187 23.50 7.35 5.65
CA ARG A 187 23.03 5.97 5.48
C ARG A 187 21.96 5.59 6.50
N VAL A 188 22.14 5.98 7.76
CA VAL A 188 21.18 5.74 8.84
C VAL A 188 19.85 6.43 8.54
N GLU A 189 19.89 7.67 8.06
CA GLU A 189 18.70 8.42 7.67
C GLU A 189 17.97 7.78 6.48
N GLU A 190 18.70 7.42 5.42
CA GLU A 190 18.17 6.73 4.23
C GLU A 190 17.50 5.40 4.61
N LEU A 191 18.19 4.58 5.40
CA LEU A 191 17.69 3.28 5.84
C LEU A 191 16.50 3.40 6.79
N SER A 192 16.51 4.37 7.70
CA SER A 192 15.38 4.59 8.61
C SER A 192 14.12 4.94 7.82
N THR A 193 14.25 5.80 6.81
CA THR A 193 13.14 6.15 5.90
C THR A 193 12.64 4.92 5.12
N LEU A 194 13.56 4.14 4.54
CA LEU A 194 13.23 2.91 3.80
C LEU A 194 12.54 1.88 4.69
N LEU A 195 12.96 1.73 5.94
CA LEU A 195 12.50 0.69 6.85
C LEU A 195 11.25 1.09 7.63
N THR A 196 10.91 2.38 7.71
CA THR A 196 9.74 2.87 8.45
C THR A 196 8.45 2.12 8.12
N PRO A 197 8.09 1.85 6.84
CA PRO A 197 6.89 1.09 6.51
C PRO A 197 6.88 -0.33 7.09
N LEU A 198 8.04 -0.97 7.20
CA LEU A 198 8.18 -2.35 7.69
C LEU A 198 8.38 -2.41 9.21
N GLY A 199 9.02 -1.40 9.78
CA GLY A 199 9.58 -1.40 11.12
C GLY A 199 10.80 -2.32 11.25
N LEU A 200 11.59 -2.08 12.31
CA LEU A 200 12.63 -3.00 12.73
C LEU A 200 12.03 -4.12 13.60
N PRO A 201 12.49 -5.38 13.50
CA PRO A 201 12.03 -6.47 14.35
C PRO A 201 12.18 -6.18 15.86
N GLN A 202 13.13 -5.33 16.24
CA GLN A 202 13.42 -4.94 17.62
C GLN A 202 12.58 -3.74 18.09
N ALA A 203 11.83 -3.09 17.20
CA ALA A 203 10.99 -1.96 17.56
C ALA A 203 9.79 -2.43 18.41
N PRO A 204 9.36 -1.65 19.41
CA PRO A 204 8.26 -2.03 20.29
C PRO A 204 6.91 -2.10 19.57
N GLN A 205 6.81 -1.48 18.39
CA GLN A 205 5.60 -1.45 17.59
C GLN A 205 5.93 -1.85 16.14
N PRO A 206 5.13 -2.74 15.52
CA PRO A 206 5.34 -3.16 14.15
C PRO A 206 5.09 -1.98 13.19
N GLY A 207 5.84 -1.91 12.08
CA GLY A 207 5.57 -0.93 11.03
C GLY A 207 4.25 -1.21 10.30
N ARG A 208 3.74 -0.20 9.58
CA ARG A 208 2.42 -0.24 8.92
C ARG A 208 2.18 -1.49 8.05
N LEU A 209 3.20 -1.99 7.35
CA LEU A 209 3.07 -3.16 6.47
C LEU A 209 2.83 -4.44 7.27
N ARG A 210 3.47 -4.59 8.44
CA ARG A 210 3.22 -5.72 9.34
C ARG A 210 1.86 -5.60 10.01
N GLN A 211 1.45 -4.39 10.40
CA GLN A 211 0.10 -4.14 10.91
C GLN A 211 -0.96 -4.52 9.87
N LEU A 212 -0.76 -4.15 8.60
CA LEU A 212 -1.66 -4.53 7.51
C LEU A 212 -1.69 -6.04 7.27
N MET A 213 -0.57 -6.75 7.44
CA MET A 213 -0.58 -8.22 7.41
C MET A 213 -1.43 -8.81 8.53
N HIS A 214 -1.33 -8.31 9.77
CA HIS A 214 -2.20 -8.77 10.86
C HIS A 214 -3.68 -8.47 10.62
N ARG A 215 -4.00 -7.30 10.03
CA ARG A 215 -5.37 -6.99 9.62
C ARG A 215 -5.88 -7.94 8.54
N LEU A 216 -5.00 -8.32 7.60
CA LEU A 216 -5.34 -9.24 6.53
C LEU A 216 -5.51 -10.68 7.05
N GLU A 217 -4.75 -11.10 8.06
CA GLU A 217 -4.96 -12.35 8.79
C GLU A 217 -6.36 -12.38 9.43
N TRP A 218 -6.72 -11.32 10.15
CA TRP A 218 -8.06 -11.18 10.73
C TRP A 218 -9.15 -11.24 9.64
N PHE A 219 -8.99 -10.48 8.55
CA PHE A 219 -9.94 -10.49 7.44
C PHE A 219 -10.12 -11.89 6.84
N ARG A 220 -9.02 -12.62 6.59
CA ARG A 220 -9.07 -13.99 6.08
C ARG A 220 -9.89 -14.89 7.00
N ASP A 221 -9.56 -14.90 8.29
CA ASP A 221 -10.17 -15.80 9.26
C ASP A 221 -11.66 -15.48 9.46
N ASP A 222 -12.00 -14.19 9.55
CA ASP A 222 -13.37 -13.74 9.76
C ASP A 222 -14.25 -13.97 8.52
N VAL A 223 -13.75 -13.70 7.31
CA VAL A 223 -14.47 -13.97 6.06
C VAL A 223 -14.64 -15.48 5.85
N ALA A 224 -13.64 -16.29 6.17
CA ALA A 224 -13.74 -17.75 6.08
C ALA A 224 -14.79 -18.29 7.05
N ALA A 225 -14.83 -17.78 8.29
CA ALA A 225 -15.85 -18.15 9.27
C ALA A 225 -17.25 -17.72 8.81
N TRP A 226 -17.39 -16.49 8.31
CA TRP A 226 -18.65 -15.97 7.77
C TRP A 226 -19.17 -16.81 6.60
N ALA A 227 -18.29 -17.23 5.69
CA ALA A 227 -18.65 -18.07 4.56
C ALA A 227 -19.25 -19.42 4.97
N VAL A 228 -18.86 -19.99 6.13
CA VAL A 228 -19.45 -21.25 6.62
C VAL A 228 -20.92 -21.07 7.02
N THR A 229 -21.30 -19.87 7.45
CA THR A 229 -22.66 -19.55 7.91
C THR A 229 -23.57 -18.99 6.81
N GLU A 230 -23.01 -18.64 5.64
CA GLU A 230 -23.73 -18.03 4.53
C GLU A 230 -24.26 -19.11 3.56
N ALA A 231 -25.54 -19.03 3.20
CA ALA A 231 -26.22 -20.02 2.35
C ALA A 231 -26.54 -19.51 0.93
N THR A 232 -26.19 -18.25 0.64
CA THR A 232 -26.38 -17.63 -0.69
C THR A 232 -25.11 -17.71 -1.54
N GLU A 233 -25.18 -17.23 -2.78
CA GLU A 233 -24.02 -17.15 -3.68
C GLU A 233 -22.83 -16.36 -3.10
N ALA A 234 -23.08 -15.49 -2.12
CA ALA A 234 -22.05 -14.72 -1.42
C ALA A 234 -21.06 -15.61 -0.64
N GLU A 235 -21.47 -16.82 -0.25
CA GLU A 235 -20.59 -17.87 0.31
C GLU A 235 -19.38 -18.12 -0.60
N SER A 236 -19.63 -18.29 -1.90
CA SER A 236 -18.59 -18.61 -2.88
C SER A 236 -17.62 -17.45 -3.11
N LEU A 237 -18.13 -16.21 -3.01
CA LEU A 237 -17.33 -14.99 -3.10
C LEU A 237 -16.45 -14.81 -1.86
N ALA A 238 -17.00 -15.07 -0.67
CA ALA A 238 -16.26 -14.99 0.57
C ALA A 238 -15.14 -16.03 0.66
N ARG A 239 -15.40 -17.29 0.30
CA ARG A 239 -14.34 -18.32 0.23
C ARG A 239 -13.20 -17.89 -0.68
N PHE A 240 -13.55 -17.36 -1.86
CA PHE A 240 -12.56 -16.84 -2.80
C PHE A 240 -11.74 -15.69 -2.22
N MET A 241 -12.38 -14.74 -1.51
CA MET A 241 -11.69 -13.62 -0.88
C MET A 241 -10.74 -14.07 0.23
N ALA A 242 -11.17 -15.03 1.06
CA ALA A 242 -10.32 -15.65 2.08
C ALA A 242 -9.12 -16.37 1.45
N GLU A 243 -9.32 -17.15 0.39
CA GLU A 243 -8.23 -17.78 -0.36
C GLU A 243 -7.25 -16.73 -0.91
N CYS A 244 -7.74 -15.64 -1.51
CA CYS A 244 -6.90 -14.57 -2.04
C CYS A 244 -6.08 -13.86 -0.93
N ALA A 245 -6.68 -13.66 0.24
CA ALA A 245 -5.99 -13.11 1.41
C ALA A 245 -4.91 -14.06 1.91
N ASP A 246 -5.21 -15.35 2.05
CA ASP A 246 -4.26 -16.38 2.50
C ASP A 246 -3.05 -16.51 1.57
N GLN A 247 -3.29 -16.47 0.25
CA GLN A 247 -2.25 -16.47 -0.76
C GLN A 247 -1.34 -15.24 -0.64
N THR A 248 -1.92 -14.07 -0.44
CA THR A 248 -1.17 -12.82 -0.23
C THR A 248 -0.31 -12.93 1.04
N LEU A 249 -0.88 -13.42 2.14
CA LEU A 249 -0.18 -13.61 3.41
C LEU A 249 0.97 -14.61 3.30
N THR A 250 0.77 -15.72 2.60
CA THR A 250 1.80 -16.73 2.38
C THR A 250 3.02 -16.14 1.67
N ILE A 251 2.81 -15.38 0.58
CA ILE A 251 3.90 -14.72 -0.14
C ILE A 251 4.55 -13.63 0.73
N ALA A 252 3.75 -12.86 1.47
CA ALA A 252 4.25 -11.80 2.34
C ALA A 252 5.12 -12.35 3.48
N ALA A 253 4.67 -13.43 4.14
CA ALA A 253 5.40 -14.12 5.21
C ALA A 253 6.73 -14.69 4.71
N ALA A 254 6.74 -15.33 3.53
CA ALA A 254 7.97 -15.85 2.92
C ALA A 254 9.00 -14.74 2.65
N ARG A 255 8.55 -13.54 2.24
CA ARG A 255 9.43 -12.39 2.04
C ARG A 255 9.93 -11.80 3.35
N LEU A 256 9.07 -11.66 4.36
CA LEU A 256 9.49 -11.24 5.70
C LEU A 256 10.54 -12.18 6.28
N ALA A 257 10.36 -13.49 6.13
CA ALA A 257 11.33 -14.49 6.59
C ALA A 257 12.73 -14.35 5.94
N ARG A 258 12.82 -13.72 4.76
CA ARG A 258 14.09 -13.38 4.11
C ARG A 258 14.67 -12.04 4.54
N VAL A 259 13.82 -11.04 4.78
CA VAL A 259 14.25 -9.68 5.16
C VAL A 259 14.63 -9.60 6.64
N ASP A 260 13.87 -10.24 7.52
CA ASP A 260 14.04 -10.13 8.97
C ASP A 260 15.43 -10.58 9.47
N PRO A 261 16.03 -11.68 8.96
CA PRO A 261 17.39 -12.05 9.32
C PRO A 261 18.44 -11.00 8.91
N LEU A 262 18.22 -10.30 7.78
CA LEU A 262 19.11 -9.21 7.33
C LEU A 262 18.99 -8.01 8.26
N LEU A 263 17.76 -7.67 8.70
CA LEU A 263 17.51 -6.62 9.69
C LEU A 263 17.92 -7.03 11.12
N GLY A 264 18.14 -8.31 11.38
CA GLY A 264 18.81 -8.80 12.59
C GLY A 264 20.33 -8.58 12.56
N ARG A 265 20.93 -8.39 11.38
CA ARG A 265 22.37 -8.22 11.17
C ARG A 265 22.64 -6.88 10.50
N LEU A 266 22.59 -5.81 11.29
CA LEU A 266 22.61 -4.45 10.75
C LEU A 266 23.94 -4.03 10.12
N ARG A 267 25.07 -4.64 10.50
CA ARG A 267 26.38 -4.25 9.98
C ARG A 267 26.44 -4.33 8.44
N PRO A 268 26.16 -5.47 7.77
CA PRO A 268 26.08 -5.55 6.30
C PRO A 268 25.14 -4.54 5.64
N VAL A 269 24.01 -4.24 6.29
CA VAL A 269 23.03 -3.27 5.79
C VAL A 269 23.61 -1.85 5.83
N VAL A 270 24.32 -1.52 6.90
CA VAL A 270 24.86 -0.18 7.16
C VAL A 270 26.17 0.08 6.41
N THR A 271 27.04 -0.93 6.31
CA THR A 271 28.28 -0.85 5.51
C THR A 271 27.98 -0.75 4.01
N GLY A 272 26.73 -0.97 3.61
CA GLY A 272 26.27 -0.77 2.26
C GLY A 272 26.68 -1.88 1.30
N GLU A 273 26.73 -3.13 1.80
CA GLU A 273 26.90 -4.28 0.91
C GLU A 273 25.77 -4.28 -0.12
N GLU A 274 26.12 -4.06 -1.39
CA GLU A 274 25.16 -3.76 -2.45
C GLU A 274 24.11 -4.86 -2.61
N LYS A 275 24.50 -6.12 -2.38
CA LYS A 275 23.57 -7.26 -2.40
C LYS A 275 22.54 -7.16 -1.26
N THR A 276 23.00 -6.94 -0.03
CA THR A 276 22.15 -6.84 1.17
C THR A 276 21.19 -5.65 1.07
N LEU A 277 21.69 -4.48 0.68
CA LEU A 277 20.85 -3.29 0.49
C LEU A 277 19.78 -3.49 -0.58
N ARG A 278 20.13 -4.12 -1.72
CA ARG A 278 19.17 -4.44 -2.78
C ARG A 278 18.12 -5.43 -2.30
N GLU A 279 18.50 -6.44 -1.52
CA GLU A 279 17.57 -7.43 -1.00
C GLU A 279 16.58 -6.81 0.01
N VAL A 280 17.06 -5.97 0.92
CA VAL A 280 16.20 -5.22 1.85
C VAL A 280 15.25 -4.28 1.10
N ARG A 281 15.78 -3.45 0.18
CA ARG A 281 14.95 -2.50 -0.59
C ARG A 281 13.90 -3.20 -1.44
N SER A 282 14.29 -4.27 -2.14
CA SER A 282 13.39 -5.10 -2.94
C SER A 282 12.33 -5.77 -2.06
N GLY A 283 12.73 -6.27 -0.88
CA GLY A 283 11.83 -6.85 0.10
C GLY A 283 10.74 -5.87 0.57
N VAL A 284 11.14 -4.68 1.05
CA VAL A 284 10.17 -3.65 1.50
C VAL A 284 9.28 -3.20 0.35
N THR A 285 9.89 -2.89 -0.81
CA THR A 285 9.15 -2.38 -1.97
C THR A 285 8.13 -3.41 -2.43
N SER A 286 8.56 -4.65 -2.66
CA SER A 286 7.68 -5.73 -3.12
C SER A 286 6.57 -6.05 -2.12
N LEU A 287 6.83 -6.00 -0.80
CA LEU A 287 5.80 -6.14 0.23
C LEU A 287 4.77 -5.02 0.14
N SER A 288 5.21 -3.77 -0.01
CA SER A 288 4.27 -2.65 -0.18
C SER A 288 3.43 -2.79 -1.44
N TRP A 289 3.99 -3.32 -2.53
CA TRP A 289 3.22 -3.65 -3.72
C TRP A 289 2.28 -4.83 -3.49
N LEU A 290 2.71 -5.91 -2.84
CA LEU A 290 1.87 -7.08 -2.60
C LEU A 290 0.62 -6.72 -1.78
N LEU A 291 0.79 -5.87 -0.76
CA LEU A 291 -0.28 -5.46 0.15
C LEU A 291 -1.12 -4.28 -0.38
N ASP A 292 -0.77 -3.70 -1.52
CA ASP A 292 -1.46 -2.55 -2.11
C ASP A 292 -2.94 -2.85 -2.47
N GLY A 293 -3.84 -2.11 -1.82
CA GLY A 293 -5.30 -2.22 -1.98
C GLY A 293 -5.99 -3.05 -0.89
N TRP A 294 -5.25 -3.84 -0.10
CA TRP A 294 -5.84 -4.66 0.97
C TRP A 294 -6.38 -3.85 2.15
N ASP A 295 -5.78 -2.71 2.43
CA ASP A 295 -6.17 -1.85 3.55
C ASP A 295 -7.64 -1.43 3.46
N TYR A 296 -8.05 -0.97 2.27
CA TYR A 296 -9.44 -0.61 1.98
C TYR A 296 -10.39 -1.82 2.09
N ILE A 297 -9.96 -2.99 1.62
CA ILE A 297 -10.78 -4.21 1.68
C ILE A 297 -11.02 -4.64 3.12
N CYS A 298 -9.96 -4.65 3.94
CA CYS A 298 -10.06 -5.00 5.35
C CYS A 298 -10.98 -4.03 6.09
N GLN A 299 -10.79 -2.72 5.90
CA GLN A 299 -11.62 -1.71 6.55
C GLN A 299 -13.08 -1.75 6.11
N HIS A 300 -13.34 -1.94 4.82
CA HIS A 300 -14.71 -1.98 4.30
C HIS A 300 -15.46 -3.21 4.81
N TRP A 301 -14.79 -4.36 4.93
CA TRP A 301 -15.37 -5.54 5.56
C TRP A 301 -15.65 -5.32 7.04
N GLU A 302 -14.67 -4.82 7.78
CA GLU A 302 -14.80 -4.52 9.22
C GLU A 302 -16.00 -3.60 9.50
N ASP A 303 -16.19 -2.56 8.67
CA ASP A 303 -17.32 -1.64 8.77
C ASP A 303 -18.67 -2.32 8.44
N SER A 304 -18.68 -3.29 7.52
CA SER A 304 -19.89 -4.04 7.16
C SER A 304 -20.27 -5.08 8.20
N ARG A 305 -19.30 -5.59 9.00
CA ARG A 305 -19.55 -6.66 9.97
C ARG A 305 -20.46 -6.27 11.12
N ALA A 306 -20.52 -4.98 11.45
CA ALA A 306 -21.44 -4.45 12.44
C ALA A 306 -22.87 -4.21 11.90
N GLN A 307 -23.13 -4.51 10.62
CA GLN A 307 -24.39 -4.21 9.93
C GLN A 307 -25.17 -5.49 9.63
N SER A 308 -26.35 -5.34 9.00
CA SER A 308 -27.20 -6.49 8.65
C SER A 308 -26.55 -7.43 7.65
N ASP A 309 -27.01 -8.68 7.62
CA ASP A 309 -26.51 -9.71 6.69
C ASP A 309 -26.61 -9.28 5.22
N ASP A 310 -27.68 -8.56 4.84
CA ASP A 310 -27.83 -8.04 3.48
C ASP A 310 -26.74 -7.03 3.11
N VAL A 311 -26.32 -6.18 4.06
CA VAL A 311 -25.21 -5.26 3.86
C VAL A 311 -23.88 -6.02 3.77
N GLN A 312 -23.68 -7.05 4.59
CA GLN A 312 -22.48 -7.89 4.53
C GLN A 312 -22.37 -8.60 3.17
N ARG A 313 -23.47 -9.14 2.63
CA ARG A 313 -23.50 -9.74 1.28
C ARG A 313 -23.18 -8.74 0.19
N LEU A 314 -23.77 -7.53 0.25
CA LEU A 314 -23.49 -6.47 -0.71
C LEU A 314 -22.01 -6.05 -0.65
N ALA A 315 -21.49 -5.86 0.57
CA ALA A 315 -20.08 -5.54 0.79
C ALA A 315 -19.17 -6.62 0.18
N MET A 316 -19.47 -7.91 0.39
CA MET A 316 -18.69 -9.00 -0.20
C MET A 316 -18.68 -8.95 -1.74
N CYS A 317 -19.82 -8.65 -2.36
CA CYS A 317 -19.89 -8.43 -3.81
C CYS A 317 -19.04 -7.23 -4.26
N GLU A 318 -19.06 -6.12 -3.53
CA GLU A 318 -18.21 -4.94 -3.82
C GLU A 318 -16.72 -5.27 -3.66
N LEU A 319 -16.34 -5.94 -2.56
CA LEU A 319 -14.96 -6.34 -2.23
C LEU A 319 -14.36 -7.29 -3.27
N PHE A 320 -15.14 -8.28 -3.71
CA PHE A 320 -14.70 -9.23 -4.71
C PHE A 320 -14.25 -8.54 -6.01
N ARG A 321 -14.95 -7.47 -6.42
CA ARG A 321 -14.63 -6.75 -7.66
C ARG A 321 -13.32 -5.96 -7.56
N ILE A 322 -12.94 -5.54 -6.35
CA ILE A 322 -11.75 -4.72 -6.10
C ILE A 322 -10.54 -5.56 -5.62
N ALA A 323 -10.71 -6.88 -5.52
CA ALA A 323 -9.70 -7.80 -5.00
C ALA A 323 -8.33 -7.60 -5.71
N PRO A 324 -7.21 -7.45 -4.98
CA PRO A 324 -5.91 -7.20 -5.57
C PRO A 324 -5.44 -8.43 -6.34
N ILE A 325 -5.02 -8.22 -7.58
CA ILE A 325 -4.47 -9.29 -8.41
C ILE A 325 -2.98 -9.47 -8.06
N ILE A 326 -2.55 -10.69 -7.77
CA ILE A 326 -1.12 -11.00 -7.59
C ILE A 326 -0.46 -11.16 -8.97
N PRO A 327 0.64 -10.48 -9.32
CA PRO A 327 1.23 -10.66 -10.65
C PRO A 327 1.73 -12.10 -10.90
N VAL A 328 1.80 -12.53 -12.17
CA VAL A 328 2.20 -13.91 -12.54
C VAL A 328 3.58 -14.27 -12.01
N GLN A 329 4.54 -13.35 -12.09
CA GLN A 329 5.91 -13.59 -11.62
C GLN A 329 5.98 -13.89 -10.12
N GLU A 330 5.11 -13.27 -9.33
CA GLU A 330 5.10 -13.43 -7.88
C GLU A 330 4.53 -14.78 -7.44
N LEU A 331 3.71 -15.39 -8.29
CA LEU A 331 3.19 -16.73 -8.08
C LEU A 331 4.22 -17.78 -8.51
N ALA A 332 4.86 -17.58 -9.66
CA ALA A 332 5.88 -18.49 -10.18
C ALA A 332 7.14 -18.56 -9.29
N ALA A 333 7.45 -17.48 -8.57
CA ALA A 333 8.57 -17.43 -7.64
C ALA A 333 8.32 -18.22 -6.34
N ASN A 334 7.13 -18.76 -6.13
CA ASN A 334 6.78 -19.53 -4.94
C ASN A 334 6.58 -21.01 -5.33
N GLU A 335 7.59 -21.85 -5.07
CA GLU A 335 7.65 -23.25 -5.54
C GLU A 335 6.57 -24.16 -4.94
N ASN A 336 5.93 -23.76 -3.83
CA ASN A 336 4.91 -24.54 -3.13
C ASN A 336 3.47 -24.27 -3.61
N PHE A 337 3.29 -23.59 -4.74
CA PHE A 337 1.97 -23.09 -5.16
C PHE A 337 1.30 -23.97 -6.21
N ASP A 338 0.07 -24.44 -5.92
CA ASP A 338 -0.75 -25.16 -6.91
C ASP A 338 -1.32 -24.17 -7.94
N MET A 339 -0.73 -24.22 -9.14
CA MET A 339 -1.11 -23.37 -10.27
C MET A 339 -2.50 -23.69 -10.85
N ASP A 340 -3.04 -24.89 -10.61
CA ASP A 340 -4.33 -25.30 -11.16
C ASP A 340 -5.51 -24.89 -10.26
N ASP A 341 -5.34 -24.87 -8.94
CA ASP A 341 -6.29 -24.23 -8.02
C ASP A 341 -6.42 -22.72 -8.29
N LEU A 342 -5.27 -22.07 -8.52
CA LEU A 342 -5.23 -20.67 -8.90
C LEU A 342 -5.97 -20.39 -10.22
N ARG A 343 -5.87 -21.27 -11.23
CA ARG A 343 -6.60 -21.13 -12.51
C ARG A 343 -8.12 -21.28 -12.36
N ARG A 344 -8.59 -22.10 -11.41
CA ARG A 344 -10.03 -22.27 -11.10
C ARG A 344 -10.60 -21.00 -10.45
N VAL A 345 -9.90 -20.47 -9.46
CA VAL A 345 -10.14 -19.18 -8.79
C VAL A 345 -10.17 -18.06 -9.85
N GLN A 346 -9.15 -17.97 -10.71
CA GLN A 346 -9.06 -16.97 -11.79
C GLN A 346 -10.22 -16.98 -12.79
N ARG A 347 -10.75 -18.16 -13.18
CA ARG A 347 -11.89 -18.24 -14.11
C ARG A 347 -13.20 -17.75 -13.48
N ARG A 348 -13.37 -17.91 -12.17
CA ARG A 348 -14.52 -17.36 -11.41
C ARG A 348 -14.44 -15.83 -11.33
N TRP A 349 -13.24 -15.29 -11.11
CA TRP A 349 -12.95 -13.83 -11.10
C TRP A 349 -13.38 -13.11 -12.38
N VAL A 350 -13.07 -13.66 -13.57
CA VAL A 350 -13.45 -13.07 -14.87
C VAL A 350 -14.96 -13.13 -15.14
N ARG A 351 -15.68 -14.10 -14.56
CA ARG A 351 -17.13 -14.26 -14.75
C ARG A 351 -17.96 -13.32 -13.88
N ALA A 352 -17.54 -13.04 -12.65
CA ALA A 352 -18.33 -12.24 -11.71
C ALA A 352 -18.23 -10.72 -11.92
N ASN A 353 -17.24 -10.21 -12.67
CA ASN A 353 -17.14 -8.80 -13.05
C ASN A 353 -18.11 -8.35 -14.17
N GLN A 354 -19.26 -9.03 -14.36
CA GLN A 354 -20.09 -8.93 -15.57
C GLN A 354 -21.33 -8.00 -15.51
N ASP A 355 -21.63 -7.30 -14.41
CA ASP A 355 -22.85 -6.44 -14.33
C ASP A 355 -22.61 -5.08 -13.65
N TRP A 356 -23.14 -3.98 -14.21
CA TRP A 356 -22.79 -2.61 -13.74
C TRP A 356 -23.74 -1.45 -14.15
N ARG A 357 -24.98 -1.67 -14.58
CA ARG A 357 -25.80 -0.56 -15.11
C ARG A 357 -26.07 0.55 -14.07
N THR A 358 -25.49 1.73 -14.32
CA THR A 358 -26.02 3.11 -14.22
C THR A 358 -24.97 4.08 -13.65
N GLY A 359 -24.18 4.71 -14.54
CA GLY A 359 -23.12 5.65 -14.20
C GLY A 359 -23.58 7.02 -13.66
N GLY A 360 -24.46 7.03 -12.66
CA GLY A 360 -24.80 8.23 -11.88
C GLY A 360 -23.85 8.39 -10.68
N LEU A 361 -23.65 9.65 -10.24
CA LEU A 361 -23.00 9.91 -8.95
C LEU A 361 -23.97 9.50 -7.84
N ASP A 362 -23.78 8.31 -7.30
CA ASP A 362 -24.47 7.84 -6.11
C ASP A 362 -23.84 8.50 -4.87
N TYR A 363 -24.55 9.48 -4.30
CA TYR A 363 -24.08 10.23 -3.12
C TYR A 363 -23.94 9.35 -1.88
N ASP A 364 -24.73 8.27 -1.76
CA ASP A 364 -24.63 7.34 -0.64
C ASP A 364 -23.42 6.42 -0.82
N ALA A 365 -23.11 6.00 -2.05
CA ALA A 365 -21.85 5.33 -2.37
C ALA A 365 -20.63 6.23 -2.09
N ILE A 366 -20.68 7.52 -2.47
CA ILE A 366 -19.61 8.49 -2.16
C ILE A 366 -19.41 8.58 -0.65
N ARG A 367 -20.47 8.78 0.14
CA ARG A 367 -20.37 8.89 1.61
C ARG A 367 -19.82 7.62 2.26
N ARG A 368 -20.22 6.43 1.79
CA ARG A 368 -19.66 5.15 2.26
C ARG A 368 -18.16 5.08 1.96
N ILE A 369 -17.75 5.37 0.73
CA ILE A 369 -16.34 5.36 0.33
C ILE A 369 -15.53 6.39 1.12
N GLU A 370 -16.04 7.61 1.29
CA GLU A 370 -15.41 8.66 2.08
C GLU A 370 -15.24 8.23 3.55
N THR A 371 -16.24 7.60 4.14
CA THR A 371 -16.19 7.11 5.54
C THR A 371 -15.13 6.03 5.70
N VAL A 372 -15.09 5.05 4.81
CA VAL A 372 -14.08 3.98 4.83
C VAL A 372 -12.69 4.58 4.62
N LYS A 373 -12.51 5.46 3.63
CA LYS A 373 -11.21 6.05 3.30
C LYS A 373 -10.71 7.04 4.34
N ALA A 374 -11.60 7.69 5.07
CA ALA A 374 -11.24 8.53 6.20
C ALA A 374 -10.57 7.69 7.31
N LYS A 375 -11.04 6.47 7.58
CA LYS A 375 -10.44 5.56 8.58
C LYS A 375 -9.10 4.94 8.15
N LEU A 376 -8.83 4.91 6.84
CA LEU A 376 -7.53 4.47 6.28
C LEU A 376 -6.49 5.60 6.30
N ALA A 377 -6.96 6.84 6.44
CA ALA A 377 -6.12 8.03 6.51
C ALA A 377 -5.66 8.28 7.93
#